data_AF-A0A5J4QYZ0-F1
#
_entry.id   AF-A0A5J4QYZ0-F1
#
_cell.length_a   1.000
_cell.length_b   1.000
_cell.length_c   1.000
_cell.angle_alpha   90.00
_cell.angle_beta   90.00
_cell.angle_gamma   90.00
#
_symmetry.space_group_name_H-M   'P 1'
#
loop_
_entity.id
_entity.type
_entity.pdbx_description
1 polymer ?
#
loop_
_entity_poly.entity_id
_entity_poly.type
_entity_poly.pdbx_seq_one_letter_code
_entity_poly.pdbx_strand_id
1 'polypeptide(L)' 'MNRINVICLGVRNMEKSIRFYRNGLGFQTNEKEDNPKVIFFNTSGTKFELYPLELLA' A
#
# COMPACT_ATOMS: atom_id res chain seq x y z
N MET A 1 19.66 1.27 -16.84
CA MET A 1 18.31 1.58 -17.35
C MET A 1 17.46 2.04 -16.18
N ASN A 2 16.95 3.26 -16.21
CA ASN A 2 16.11 3.79 -15.13
C ASN A 2 14.66 3.39 -15.39
N ARG A 3 14.08 2.56 -14.53
CA ARG A 3 12.69 2.09 -14.63
C ARG A 3 11.99 2.31 -13.31
N ILE A 4 10.84 2.98 -13.35
CA ILE A 4 9.94 3.13 -12.19
C ILE A 4 9.15 1.83 -12.06
N ASN A 5 9.20 1.22 -10.87
CA ASN A 5 8.50 -0.02 -10.56
C ASN A 5 7.78 0.05 -9.20
N VAL A 6 7.64 1.24 -8.62
CA VAL A 6 6.93 1.45 -7.36
C VAL A 6 5.82 2.47 -7.59
N ILE A 7 4.62 2.14 -7.12
CA ILE A 7 3.47 3.04 -7.07
C ILE A 7 3.14 3.26 -5.60
N CYS A 8 3.29 4.49 -5.14
CA CYS A 8 2.83 4.95 -3.84
C CYS A 8 1.47 5.61 -3.98
N LEU A 9 0.49 5.16 -3.19
CA LEU A 9 -0.81 5.80 -3.10
C LEU A 9 -0.98 6.45 -1.73
N GLY A 10 -1.14 7.78 -1.73
CA GLY A 10 -1.54 8.54 -0.56
C GLY A 10 -2.97 8.21 -0.15
N VAL A 11 -3.17 7.76 1.08
CA VAL A 11 -4.49 7.40 1.63
C VAL A 11 -4.86 8.26 2.83
N ARG A 12 -6.14 8.66 2.89
CA ARG A 12 -6.66 9.46 4.01
C ARG A 12 -6.92 8.64 5.28
N ASN A 13 -7.12 7.33 5.15
CA ASN A 13 -7.38 6.43 6.27
C ASN A 13 -6.78 5.06 5.96
N MET A 14 -5.70 4.72 6.64
CA MET A 14 -4.93 3.50 6.37
C MET A 14 -5.76 2.24 6.61
N GLU A 15 -6.49 2.17 7.73
CA GLU A 15 -7.29 1.00 8.07
C GLU A 15 -8.37 0.69 7.04
N LYS A 16 -9.13 1.70 6.60
CA LYS A 16 -10.14 1.54 5.54
C LYS A 16 -9.49 1.08 4.24
N SER A 17 -8.35 1.65 3.88
CA SER A 17 -7.64 1.27 2.67
C SER A 17 -7.08 -0.16 2.75
N ILE A 18 -6.54 -0.60 3.89
CA ILE A 18 -6.08 -1.98 4.09
C ILE A 18 -7.24 -2.95 3.97
N ARG A 19 -8.38 -2.68 4.62
CA ARG A 19 -9.58 -3.51 4.49
C ARG A 19 -10.02 -3.63 3.03
N PHE A 20 -9.94 -2.54 2.26
CA PHE A 20 -10.27 -2.55 0.84
C PHE A 20 -9.25 -3.35 0.00
N TYR A 21 -7.96 -3.00 0.05
CA TYR A 21 -6.94 -3.60 -0.82
C TYR A 21 -6.51 -5.00 -0.38
N ARG A 22 -6.23 -5.22 0.92
CA ARG A 22 -5.79 -6.52 1.45
C ARG A 22 -6.96 -7.51 1.50
N ASN A 23 -8.05 -7.12 2.18
CA ASN A 23 -9.13 -8.07 2.49
C ASN A 23 -10.20 -8.12 1.37
N GLY A 24 -10.50 -6.97 0.74
CA GLY A 24 -11.51 -6.89 -0.33
C GLY A 24 -10.98 -7.33 -1.69
N LEU A 25 -9.83 -6.78 -2.11
CA LEU A 25 -9.22 -7.07 -3.42
C LEU A 25 -8.20 -8.22 -3.37
N GLY A 26 -7.82 -8.70 -2.19
CA GLY A 26 -6.92 -9.84 -2.04
C GLY A 26 -5.45 -9.54 -2.31
N PHE A 27 -5.02 -8.27 -2.25
CA PHE A 27 -3.59 -7.96 -2.36
C PHE A 27 -2.81 -8.60 -1.21
N GLN A 28 -1.78 -9.34 -1.57
CA GLN A 28 -0.98 -10.11 -0.61
C GLN A 28 0.05 -9.21 0.08
N THR A 29 0.24 -9.39 1.38
CA THR A 29 1.25 -8.68 2.17
C THR A 29 1.58 -9.49 3.42
N ASN A 30 2.78 -9.32 3.96
CA ASN A 30 3.17 -9.90 5.24
C ASN A 30 2.78 -9.01 6.43
N GLU A 31 2.28 -7.79 6.14
CA GLU A 31 1.85 -6.84 7.16
C GLU A 31 0.55 -7.30 7.83
N LYS A 32 0.60 -7.41 9.15
CA LYS A 32 -0.47 -7.93 10.00
C LYS A 32 -1.23 -6.81 10.71
N GLU A 33 -0.62 -5.63 10.86
CA GLU A 33 -1.27 -4.48 11.46
C GLU A 33 -2.38 -3.94 10.54
N ASP A 34 -3.40 -3.36 11.15
CA ASP A 34 -4.49 -2.69 10.44
C ASP A 34 -4.24 -1.18 10.26
N ASN A 35 -3.24 -0.62 10.93
CA ASN A 35 -2.87 0.79 10.81
C ASN A 35 -1.34 1.03 10.85
N PRO A 36 -0.56 0.37 9.99
CA PRO A 36 0.88 0.58 9.89
C PRO A 36 1.20 1.98 9.31
N LYS A 37 2.41 2.47 9.57
CA LYS A 37 2.87 3.76 9.00
C LYS A 37 2.97 3.75 7.47
N VAL A 38 3.24 2.59 6.90
CA VAL A 38 3.31 2.31 5.46
C VAL A 38 3.00 0.83 5.28
N ILE A 39 2.35 0.46 4.18
CA ILE A 39 2.11 -0.94 3.86
C ILE A 39 2.51 -1.23 2.42
N PHE A 40 3.15 -2.38 2.23
CA PHE A 40 3.66 -2.85 0.97
C PHE A 40 2.91 -4.09 0.52
N PHE A 41 2.34 -4.06 -0.68
CA PHE A 41 1.70 -5.20 -1.30
C PHE A 41 2.66 -5.94 -2.25
N ASN A 42 2.42 -7.23 -2.40
CA ASN A 42 3.12 -8.09 -3.34
C ASN A 42 2.33 -8.11 -4.65
N THR A 43 2.95 -7.63 -5.72
CA THR A 43 2.39 -7.71 -7.08
C THR A 43 3.48 -8.18 -8.04
N SER A 44 3.11 -8.61 -9.25
CA SER A 44 4.06 -9.06 -10.26
C SER A 44 4.74 -7.87 -10.95
N GLY A 45 6.00 -7.63 -10.61
CA GLY A 45 6.87 -6.68 -11.31
C GLY A 45 6.73 -5.20 -10.92
N THR A 46 5.71 -4.84 -10.13
CA THR A 46 5.56 -3.51 -9.52
C THR A 46 5.36 -3.65 -8.01
N LYS A 47 5.94 -2.76 -7.21
CA LYS A 47 5.62 -2.66 -5.79
C LYS A 47 4.48 -1.65 -5.63
N PHE A 48 3.41 -2.07 -4.98
CA PHE A 48 2.30 -1.18 -4.66
C PHE A 48 2.32 -0.91 -3.16
N GLU A 49 2.33 0.36 -2.76
CA GLU A 49 2.36 0.76 -1.35
C GLU A 49 1.28 1.80 -1.04
N LEU A 50 0.83 1.81 0.21
CA LEU A 50 -0.03 2.86 0.75
C LEU A 50 0.74 3.65 1.80
N TYR A 51 0.55 4.97 1.77
CA TYR A 51 1.17 5.90 2.70
C TYR A 51 0.15 6.97 3.14
N PRO A 52 0.17 7.48 4.38
CA PRO A 52 -0.77 8.53 4.79
C PRO A 52 -0.64 9.77 3.90
N LEU A 53 -1.76 10.22 3.33
CA LEU A 53 -1.80 11.34 2.39
C LEU A 53 -1.22 12.63 2.99
N GLU A 54 -1.43 12.88 4.27
CA GLU A 54 -0.93 14.07 4.97
C GLU A 54 0.59 14.09 5.13
N LEU A 55 1.24 12.93 5.01
CA LEU A 55 2.69 12.79 5.03
C LEU A 55 3.27 12.70 3.62
N LEU A 56 2.43 12.55 2.60
CA LEU A 56 2.84 12.48 1.21
C LEU A 56 3.14 13.89 0.71
N ALA A 57 4.36 14.07 0.17
CA ALA A 57 4.95 15.36 -0.22
C ALA A 57 4.14 16.15 -1.25
#